data_AF-A0A7J3A0V1-F1
#
_entry.id   AF-A0A7J3A0V1-F1
#
_cell.length_a   1.000
_cell.length_b   1.000
_cell.length_c   1.000
_cell.angle_alpha   90.00
_cell.angle_beta   90.00
_cell.angle_gamma   90.00
#
_symmetry.space_group_name_H-M   'P 1'
#
loop_
_entity.id
_entity.type
_entity.pdbx_description
1 polymer ?
#
loop_
_entity_poly.entity_id
_entity_poly.type
_entity_poly.pdbx_seq_one_letter_code
_entity_poly.pdbx_strand_id
1 'polypeptide(L)' 'MLLCLAGAYLGRKIGIFEKELLTPKEIANYTGIDERITRARLSELRKEGLVIRKEDGLYGFAPASLKEILE' A
#
# COMPACT_ATOMS: atom_id res chain seq x y z
N MET A 1 -0.46 7.30 -0.47
CA MET A 1 -0.63 5.89 -0.03
C MET A 1 -0.18 4.91 -1.10
N LEU A 2 -0.68 4.98 -2.33
CA LEU A 2 -0.23 4.10 -3.42
C LEU A 2 1.30 4.15 -3.63
N LEU A 3 1.90 5.34 -3.70
CA LEU A 3 3.36 5.49 -3.79
C LEU A 3 4.11 4.87 -2.59
N CYS A 4 3.54 4.91 -1.40
CA CYS A 4 4.13 4.29 -0.21
C CYS A 4 4.14 2.76 -0.34
N LEU A 5 3.01 2.18 -0.74
CA LEU A 5 2.90 0.74 -0.97
C LEU A 5 3.73 0.27 -2.18
N ALA A 6 3.76 1.05 -3.26
CA ALA A 6 4.61 0.78 -4.42
C ALA A 6 6.09 0.86 -4.06
N GLY A 7 6.48 1.83 -3.23
CA GLY A 7 7.83 1.94 -2.66
C GLY A 7 8.21 0.73 -1.81
N ALA A 8 7.31 0.24 -0.95
CA ALA A 8 7.53 -0.98 -0.18
C ALA A 8 7.71 -2.21 -1.08
N TYR A 9 6.85 -2.35 -2.10
CA TYR A 9 6.93 -3.43 -3.09
C TYR A 9 8.26 -3.42 -3.86
N LEU A 10 8.65 -2.26 -4.42
CA LEU A 10 9.89 -2.12 -5.17
C LEU A 10 11.12 -2.28 -4.25
N GLY A 11 11.09 -1.67 -3.07
CA GLY A 11 12.14 -1.75 -2.06
C GLY A 11 12.44 -3.20 -1.66
N ARG A 12 11.40 -4.03 -1.48
CA ARG A 12 11.56 -5.46 -1.24
C ARG A 12 12.19 -6.16 -2.43
N LYS A 13 11.72 -5.87 -3.64
CA LYS A 13 12.21 -6.50 -4.87
C LYS A 13 13.69 -6.21 -5.14
N ILE A 14 14.18 -5.03 -4.78
CA ILE A 14 15.58 -4.61 -4.93
C ILE A 14 16.44 -4.87 -3.68
N GLY A 15 15.88 -5.51 -2.65
CA GLY A 15 16.62 -5.91 -1.43
C GLY A 15 16.95 -4.78 -0.46
N ILE A 16 16.38 -3.59 -0.63
CA ILE A 16 16.64 -2.42 0.24
C ILE A 16 15.61 -2.31 1.37
N PHE A 17 14.45 -2.93 1.20
CA PHE A 17 13.38 -2.89 2.19
C PHE A 17 12.91 -4.29 2.58
N GLU A 18 12.80 -4.58 3.86
CA GLU A 18 12.49 -5.94 4.33
C GLU A 18 11.01 -6.32 4.17
N LYS A 19 10.11 -5.34 4.13
CA LYS A 19 8.65 -5.56 4.17
C LYS A 19 8.00 -5.21 2.84
N GLU A 20 7.29 -6.16 2.23
CA GLU A 20 6.47 -5.89 1.04
C GLU A 20 5.10 -5.30 1.40
N LEU A 21 4.61 -5.62 2.60
CA LEU A 21 3.28 -5.24 3.08
C LEU A 21 3.41 -4.35 4.32
N LEU A 22 2.47 -3.42 4.47
CA LEU A 22 2.46 -2.44 5.56
C LEU A 22 1.12 -2.45 6.31
N THR A 23 1.17 -2.22 7.60
CA THR A 23 -0.03 -1.96 8.41
C THR A 23 -0.60 -0.57 8.11
N PRO A 24 -1.89 -0.32 8.37
CA PRO A 24 -2.46 1.02 8.27
C PRO A 24 -1.73 2.07 9.13
N LYS A 25 -1.20 1.65 10.29
CA LYS A 25 -0.42 2.51 11.17
C LYS A 25 0.92 2.90 10.55
N GLU A 26 1.66 1.96 9.95
CA GLU A 26 2.89 2.27 9.23
C GLU A 26 2.62 3.21 8.05
N ILE A 27 1.55 2.97 7.28
CA ILE A 27 1.18 3.81 6.14
C ILE A 27 0.82 5.23 6.60
N ALA A 28 0.06 5.36 7.70
CA ALA A 28 -0.27 6.64 8.32
C ALA A 28 1.00 7.41 8.72
N ASN A 29 1.93 6.73 9.40
CA ASN A 29 3.21 7.32 9.81
C ASN A 29 4.05 7.77 8.62
N TYR A 30 4.16 6.98 7.55
CA TYR A 30 4.94 7.34 6.36
C TYR A 30 4.31 8.45 5.51
N THR A 31 2.98 8.61 5.57
CA THR A 31 2.27 9.60 4.75
C THR A 31 1.89 10.87 5.52
N GLY A 32 2.00 10.86 6.86
CA GLY A 32 1.54 11.96 7.71
C GLY A 32 0.01 12.10 7.78
N ILE A 33 -0.72 11.11 7.27
CA ILE A 33 -2.20 11.10 7.27
C ILE A 33 -2.67 10.38 8.53
N ASP A 34 -3.75 10.88 9.13
CA ASP A 34 -4.41 10.21 10.25
C ASP A 34 -4.75 8.74 9.94
N GLU A 35 -4.62 7.86 10.94
CA GLU A 35 -4.80 6.42 10.75
C GLU A 35 -6.25 6.05 10.38
N ARG A 36 -7.26 6.75 10.91
CA ARG A 36 -8.67 6.51 10.57
C ARG A 36 -8.94 6.86 9.11
N ILE A 37 -8.41 8.00 8.65
CA ILE A 37 -8.50 8.41 7.24
C ILE A 37 -7.76 7.41 6.35
N THR A 38 -6.56 7.00 6.76
CA THR A 38 -5.75 6.01 6.05
C THR A 38 -6.53 4.70 5.86
N ARG A 39 -7.17 4.18 6.91
CA ARG A 39 -7.99 2.96 6.84
C ARG A 39 -9.18 3.11 5.88
N ALA A 40 -9.88 4.24 5.91
CA ALA A 40 -10.99 4.49 4.99
C ALA A 40 -10.51 4.48 3.53
N ARG A 41 -9.44 5.21 3.23
CA ARG A 41 -8.87 5.28 1.88
C ARG A 41 -8.30 3.95 1.40
N LEU A 42 -7.64 3.19 2.26
CA LEU A 42 -7.19 1.83 1.93
C LEU A 42 -8.36 0.89 1.61
N SER A 43 -9.53 1.09 2.21
CA SER A 43 -10.73 0.34 1.85
C SER A 43 -11.27 0.73 0.47
N GLU A 44 -11.17 1.99 0.07
CA GLU A 44 -11.56 2.47 -1.26
C GLU A 44 -10.62 1.89 -2.33
N LEU A 45 -9.31 2.08 -2.16
CA LEU A 45 -8.29 1.57 -3.06
C LEU A 45 -8.35 0.04 -3.24
N ARG A 46 -8.76 -0.70 -2.20
CA ARG A 46 -8.95 -2.15 -2.28
C ARG A 46 -10.13 -2.50 -3.19
N LYS A 47 -11.25 -1.76 -3.09
CA LYS A 47 -12.42 -1.97 -3.95
C LYS A 47 -12.10 -1.67 -5.42
N GLU A 48 -11.22 -0.70 -5.64
CA GLU A 48 -10.69 -0.34 -6.96
C GLU A 48 -9.62 -1.33 -7.47
N GLY A 49 -9.21 -2.32 -6.68
CA GLY A 49 -8.19 -3.30 -7.08
C GLY A 49 -6.75 -2.78 -7.08
N LEU A 50 -6.52 -1.55 -6.63
CA LEU A 50 -5.21 -0.89 -6.62
C LEU A 50 -4.28 -1.41 -5.51
N VAL A 51 -4.86 -1.97 -4.44
CA VAL A 51 -4.15 -2.56 -3.30
C VAL A 51 -4.73 -3.91 -2.91
N ILE A 52 -3.88 -4.79 -2.37
CA ILE A 52 -4.30 -6.06 -1.77
C ILE A 52 -4.33 -5.93 -0.25
N ARG A 53 -5.22 -6.69 0.40
CA ARG A 53 -5.24 -6.84 1.87
C ARG A 53 -5.08 -8.32 2.22
N LYS A 54 -4.14 -8.64 3.11
CA LYS A 54 -3.95 -9.99 3.67
C LYS A 54 -4.78 -10.18 4.95
N GLU A 55 -4.91 -11.42 5.39
CA GLU A 55 -5.79 -11.83 6.51
C GLU A 55 -5.44 -11.14 7.84
N ASP A 56 -4.17 -10.80 8.03
CA ASP A 56 -3.63 -10.05 9.17
C ASP A 56 -3.91 -8.54 9.12
N GLY A 57 -4.59 -8.05 8.08
CA GLY A 57 -4.86 -6.63 7.91
C GLY A 57 -3.70 -5.82 7.34
N LEU A 58 -2.65 -6.48 6.86
CA LEU A 58 -1.59 -5.83 6.09
C LEU A 58 -2.06 -5.50 4.68
N TYR A 59 -1.57 -4.37 4.16
CA TYR A 59 -1.85 -3.89 2.83
C TYR A 59 -0.60 -3.96 1.95
N GLY A 60 -0.79 -4.35 0.70
CA GLY A 60 0.24 -4.41 -0.32
C GLY A 60 -0.18 -3.69 -1.58
N PHE A 61 0.80 -3.31 -2.38
CA PHE A 61 0.54 -2.79 -3.72
C PHE A 61 0.09 -3.94 -4.65
N ALA A 62 -0.91 -3.71 -5.49
CA ALA A 62 -1.35 -4.70 -6.48
C ALA A 62 -0.64 -4.43 -7.82
N PRO A 63 0.37 -5.21 -8.25
CA PRO A 63 1.16 -4.85 -9.44
C PRO A 63 0.36 -4.79 -10.74
N ALA A 64 -0.78 -5.49 -10.81
CA ALA A 64 -1.72 -5.40 -11.93
C ALA A 64 -2.29 -3.98 -12.14
N SER A 65 -2.31 -3.14 -11.10
CA SER A 65 -2.73 -1.74 -11.17
C SER A 65 -1.67 -0.80 -11.75
N LEU A 66 -0.43 -1.26 -11.98
CA LEU A 66 0.60 -0.42 -12.61
C LEU A 66 0.20 0.07 -13.99
N LYS A 67 -0.61 -0.70 -14.72
CA LYS A 67 -1.15 -0.27 -16.02
C LYS A 67 -2.04 0.97 -15.89
N GLU A 68 -2.92 0.99 -14.90
CA GLU A 68 -3.83 2.13 -14.64
C GLU A 68 -3.13 3.37 -14.05
N ILE A 69 -1.94 3.21 -13.47
CA ILE A 69 -1.18 4.33 -12.87
C ILE A 69 -0.21 4.98 -13.89
N LEU A 70 0.18 4.26 -14.94
CA LEU A 70 1.15 4.72 -15.95
C LEU A 70 0.51 5.17 -17.27
N GLU A 71 -0.80 4.94 -17.45
CA GLU A 71 -1.63 5.52 -18.52
C GLU A 71 -2.33 6.80 -18.04
#